data_AF-A0A7I8KNE5-F1
#
_entry.id   AF-A0A7I8KNE5-F1
#
_cell.length_a   1.000
_cell.length_b   1.000
_cell.length_c   1.000
_cell.angle_alpha   90.00
_cell.angle_beta   90.00
_cell.angle_gamma   90.00
#
_symmetry.space_group_name_H-M   'P 1'
#
loop_
_entity.id
_entity.type
_entity.pdbx_description
1 polymer ?
#
loop_
_entity_poly.entity_id
_entity_poly.type
_entity_poly.pdbx_seq_one_letter_code
_entity_poly.pdbx_strand_id
1 'polypeptide(L)'
;MGTHSQNALLLPLLVAFLLILPNGGAAASGNPRSRVKYEPIVDPEDSPIRDLAEFAVRRHNKDSGDSLVLTRVLGGQQQPVWKGANYRLVIGAEVDSGAEDLYLAVVYQKPGKRFLDLAAFNLIA
;
A
#
# COMPACT_ATOMS: atom_id res chain seq x y z
N MET A 1 -38.22 -20.18 18.22
CA MET A 1 -37.85 -19.25 19.30
C MET A 1 -36.39 -19.45 19.59
N GLY A 2 -35.48 -18.48 19.54
CA GLY A 2 -35.58 -17.04 19.31
C GLY A 2 -34.19 -16.54 18.91
N THR A 3 -34.18 -15.37 18.30
CA THR A 3 -33.04 -14.54 17.93
C THR A 3 -32.17 -14.18 19.15
N HIS A 4 -30.86 -13.90 18.97
CA HIS A 4 -30.26 -12.58 19.19
C HIS A 4 -28.71 -12.58 19.09
N SER A 5 -28.20 -11.54 18.44
CA SER A 5 -26.81 -11.16 18.13
C SER A 5 -25.88 -10.96 19.34
N GLN A 6 -24.55 -11.00 19.13
CA GLN A 6 -23.68 -9.80 19.19
C GLN A 6 -22.19 -10.07 18.88
N ASN A 7 -21.62 -9.10 18.16
CA ASN A 7 -20.23 -8.94 17.76
C ASN A 7 -19.27 -8.67 18.92
N ALA A 8 -17.99 -8.76 18.54
CA ALA A 8 -16.89 -7.88 18.93
C ALA A 8 -16.06 -8.29 20.15
N LEU A 9 -14.77 -7.96 20.02
CA LEU A 9 -13.67 -8.03 20.99
C LEU A 9 -12.82 -9.29 20.85
N LEU A 10 -11.80 -9.22 19.99
CA LEU A 10 -10.46 -9.80 20.24
C LEU A 10 -9.48 -9.41 19.12
N LEU A 11 -9.19 -8.12 18.94
CA LEU A 11 -7.99 -7.68 18.22
C LEU A 11 -7.47 -6.36 18.82
N PRO A 12 -6.73 -6.37 19.94
CA PRO A 12 -5.94 -5.21 20.32
C PRO A 12 -4.45 -5.54 20.13
N LEU A 13 -3.92 -5.53 18.90
CA LEU A 13 -2.44 -5.53 18.75
C LEU A 13 -1.84 -5.05 17.41
N LEU A 14 -2.53 -4.27 16.56
CA LEU A 14 -1.91 -3.82 15.30
C LEU A 14 -2.00 -2.31 14.99
N VAL A 15 -2.32 -1.46 15.96
CA VAL A 15 -2.41 0.01 15.74
C VAL A 15 -1.34 0.82 16.50
N ALA A 16 -0.48 0.17 17.28
CA ALA A 16 0.46 0.86 18.18
C ALA A 16 1.77 1.36 17.53
N PHE A 17 1.84 1.59 16.20
CA PHE A 17 3.04 2.17 15.56
C PHE A 17 2.83 3.57 14.96
N LEU A 18 1.68 4.22 15.21
CA LEU A 18 1.36 5.55 14.67
C LEU A 18 1.52 6.71 15.68
N LEU A 19 2.51 6.65 16.57
CA LEU A 19 2.84 7.74 17.51
C LEU A 19 4.35 7.83 17.76
N ILE A 20 5.11 8.28 16.75
CA ILE A 20 6.47 8.78 16.99
C ILE A 20 6.46 10.29 16.69
N LEU A 21 6.33 11.07 17.76
CA LEU A 21 6.56 12.51 17.78
C LEU A 21 8.08 12.80 17.68
N PRO A 22 8.52 13.88 16.99
CA PRO A 22 9.93 14.21 16.86
C PRO A 22 10.40 15.01 18.09
N ASN A 23 11.23 14.40 18.94
CA ASN A 23 12.07 15.14 19.89
C ASN A 23 13.43 15.41 19.23
N GLY A 24 13.75 16.70 19.03
CA GLY A 24 14.98 17.13 18.38
C GLY A 24 16.26 16.84 19.19
N GLY A 25 17.38 16.66 18.49
CA GLY A 25 18.72 16.58 19.08
C GLY A 25 19.82 16.05 18.15
N ALA A 26 20.54 16.99 17.52
CA ALA A 26 21.90 16.99 16.92
C ALA A 26 22.64 15.70 16.45
N ALA A 27 23.02 15.77 15.16
CA ALA A 27 24.34 15.55 14.54
C ALA A 27 25.06 14.17 14.53
N ALA A 28 25.18 13.69 13.28
CA ALA A 28 26.32 13.04 12.63
C ALA A 28 26.78 11.63 13.08
N SER A 29 26.38 10.63 12.30
CA SER A 29 27.37 9.74 11.68
C SER A 29 26.78 9.12 10.41
N GLY A 30 27.19 9.66 9.26
CA GLY A 30 26.90 9.05 7.97
C GLY A 30 27.60 7.70 7.88
N ASN A 31 26.84 6.63 8.06
CA ASN A 31 27.30 5.27 7.77
C ASN A 31 27.19 5.04 6.25
N PRO A 32 28.28 4.73 5.51
CA PRO A 32 28.28 4.62 4.04
C PRO A 32 27.62 3.34 3.51
N ARG A 33 26.60 2.85 4.20
CA ARG A 33 25.76 1.73 3.79
C ARG A 33 24.31 2.19 3.77
N SER A 34 23.98 3.09 2.84
CA SER A 34 22.59 3.40 2.49
C SER A 34 21.94 2.16 1.88
N ARG A 35 21.53 1.24 2.76
CA ARG A 35 20.52 0.23 2.47
C ARG A 35 19.25 1.05 2.21
N VAL A 36 18.91 1.24 0.94
CA VAL A 36 17.85 2.19 0.54
C VAL A 36 16.58 1.89 1.33
N LYS A 37 16.07 2.89 2.04
CA LYS A 37 14.94 2.76 2.96
C LYS A 37 13.64 3.01 2.21
N TYR A 38 12.54 2.50 2.78
CA TYR A 38 11.22 2.94 2.37
C TYR A 38 11.00 4.38 2.87
N GLU A 39 10.51 5.22 1.98
CA GLU A 39 10.18 6.62 2.21
C GLU A 39 8.67 6.81 1.97
N PRO A 40 7.97 7.60 2.79
CA PRO A 40 6.56 7.89 2.57
C PRO A 40 6.30 8.53 1.21
N ILE A 41 5.19 8.17 0.57
CA ILE A 41 4.68 8.89 -0.60
C ILE A 41 4.01 10.17 -0.09
N VAL A 42 4.42 11.31 -0.66
CA VAL A 42 3.96 12.63 -0.21
C VAL A 42 2.53 12.91 -0.67
N ASP A 43 2.23 12.58 -1.93
CA ASP A 43 0.91 12.76 -2.50
C ASP A 43 0.42 11.43 -3.11
N PRO A 44 -0.50 10.72 -2.44
CA PRO A 44 -1.03 9.46 -2.94
C PRO A 44 -1.96 9.62 -4.15
N GLU A 45 -2.51 10.81 -4.39
CA GLU A 45 -3.37 11.09 -5.55
C GLU A 45 -2.56 11.64 -6.74
N ASP A 46 -1.24 11.74 -6.61
CA ASP A 46 -0.36 12.08 -7.74
C ASP A 46 -0.56 11.06 -8.86
N SER A 47 -0.67 11.56 -10.10
CA SER A 47 -1.01 10.76 -11.28
C SER A 47 -0.14 9.51 -11.45
N PRO A 48 1.19 9.54 -11.24
CA PRO A 48 2.03 8.34 -11.32
C PRO A 48 1.71 7.31 -10.23
N ILE A 49 1.32 7.73 -9.03
CA ILE A 49 0.98 6.82 -7.93
C ILE A 49 -0.37 6.16 -8.18
N ARG A 50 -1.33 6.94 -8.67
CA ARG A 50 -2.63 6.43 -9.10
C ARG A 50 -2.49 5.41 -10.24
N ASP A 51 -1.66 5.68 -11.23
CA ASP A 51 -1.36 4.74 -12.33
C ASP A 51 -0.81 3.39 -11.83
N LEU A 52 0.02 3.41 -10.78
CA LEU A 52 0.56 2.21 -10.14
C LEU A 52 -0.53 1.43 -9.40
N ALA A 53 -1.43 2.13 -8.68
CA ALA A 53 -2.56 1.52 -8.00
C ALA A 53 -3.52 0.86 -9.00
N GLU A 54 -3.86 1.55 -10.09
CA GLU A 54 -4.72 0.98 -11.13
C GLU A 54 -4.06 -0.21 -11.84
N PHE A 55 -2.75 -0.15 -12.07
CA PHE A 55 -2.01 -1.29 -12.58
C PHE A 55 -2.13 -2.49 -11.66
N ALA A 56 -1.99 -2.30 -10.35
CA ALA A 56 -2.10 -3.38 -9.37
C ALA A 56 -3.47 -4.05 -9.42
N VAL A 57 -4.56 -3.26 -9.41
CA VAL A 57 -5.94 -3.78 -9.49
C VAL A 57 -6.17 -4.53 -10.81
N ARG A 58 -5.80 -3.94 -11.95
CA ARG A 58 -5.96 -4.60 -13.26
C ARG A 58 -5.18 -5.90 -13.36
N ARG A 59 -3.96 -5.93 -12.81
CA ARG A 59 -3.09 -7.11 -12.84
C ARG A 59 -3.66 -8.22 -11.95
N HIS A 60 -4.10 -7.87 -10.74
CA HIS A 60 -4.77 -8.79 -9.81
C HIS A 60 -6.02 -9.41 -10.43
N ASN A 61 -6.96 -8.59 -10.92
CA ASN A 61 -8.18 -9.06 -11.57
C ASN A 61 -7.90 -10.04 -12.72
N LYS A 62 -6.86 -9.75 -13.52
CA LYS A 62 -6.44 -10.64 -14.61
C LYS A 62 -5.90 -11.99 -14.10
N ASP A 63 -5.20 -12.00 -12.96
CA ASP A 63 -4.58 -13.20 -12.40
C ASP A 63 -5.55 -14.04 -11.57
N SER A 64 -6.48 -13.42 -10.83
CA SER A 64 -7.43 -14.10 -9.95
C SER A 64 -8.80 -14.35 -10.59
N GLY A 65 -9.17 -13.59 -11.63
CA GLY A 65 -10.52 -13.58 -12.20
C GLY A 65 -11.49 -12.65 -11.45
N ASP A 66 -10.99 -11.81 -10.54
CA ASP A 66 -11.80 -10.83 -9.82
C ASP A 66 -12.20 -9.63 -10.70
N SER A 67 -13.11 -8.79 -10.18
CA SER A 67 -13.63 -7.59 -10.85
C SER A 67 -13.51 -6.33 -9.98
N LEU A 68 -12.45 -6.23 -9.17
CA LEU A 68 -12.21 -5.08 -8.30
C LEU A 68 -12.06 -3.78 -9.09
N VAL A 69 -12.63 -2.70 -8.57
CA VAL A 69 -12.51 -1.34 -9.09
C VAL A 69 -11.78 -0.49 -8.06
N LEU A 70 -10.70 0.18 -8.49
CA LEU A 70 -9.97 1.12 -7.63
C LEU A 70 -10.86 2.31 -7.28
N THR A 71 -11.04 2.59 -5.99
CA THR A 71 -11.82 3.74 -5.52
C THR A 71 -10.92 4.91 -5.14
N ARG A 72 -9.83 4.66 -4.38
CA ARG A 72 -8.89 5.67 -3.89
C ARG A 72 -7.53 5.10 -3.52
N VAL A 73 -6.52 5.96 -3.47
CA VAL A 73 -5.21 5.64 -2.88
C VAL A 73 -5.11 6.32 -1.52
N LEU A 74 -4.99 5.54 -0.46
CA LEU A 74 -4.94 6.10 0.91
C LEU A 74 -3.54 6.59 1.27
N GLY A 75 -2.51 6.01 0.65
CA GLY A 75 -1.12 6.29 1.02
C GLY A 75 -0.19 5.18 0.58
N GLY A 76 1.09 5.34 0.93
CA GLY A 76 2.05 4.29 0.69
C GLY A 76 3.48 4.70 0.99
N GLN A 77 4.38 3.79 0.63
CA GLN A 77 5.82 3.99 0.73
C GLN A 77 6.49 3.58 -0.57
N GLN A 78 7.50 4.33 -0.96
CA GLN A 78 8.38 3.97 -2.07
C GLN A 78 9.76 3.60 -1.55
N GLN A 79 10.45 2.70 -2.23
CA GLN A 79 11.83 2.36 -1.96
C GLN A 79 12.58 2.34 -3.29
N PRO A 80 13.48 3.31 -3.54
CA PRO A 80 14.39 3.21 -4.66
C PRO A 80 15.28 1.96 -4.51
N VAL A 81 15.53 1.26 -5.59
CA VAL A 81 16.44 0.10 -5.64
C VAL A 81 17.40 0.28 -6.81
N TRP A 82 18.51 -0.46 -6.82
CA TRP A 82 19.62 -0.28 -7.78
C TRP A 82 19.16 -0.18 -9.26
N LYS A 83 18.04 -0.80 -9.62
CA LYS A 83 17.40 -0.66 -10.94
C LYS A 83 15.89 -0.55 -10.81
N GLY A 84 15.39 0.47 -10.11
CA GLY A 84 13.94 0.77 -10.10
C GLY A 84 13.43 1.29 -8.78
N ALA A 85 12.14 1.07 -8.55
CA ALA A 85 11.51 1.37 -7.28
C ALA A 85 10.48 0.31 -6.93
N ASN A 86 10.38 -0.02 -5.63
CA ASN A 86 9.27 -0.76 -5.07
C ASN A 86 8.27 0.23 -4.47
N TYR A 87 6.99 0.06 -4.76
CA TYR A 87 5.90 0.82 -4.18
C TYR A 87 5.03 -0.10 -3.35
N ARG A 88 4.76 0.29 -2.10
CA ARG A 88 3.79 -0.35 -1.21
C ARG A 88 2.63 0.62 -1.04
N LEU A 89 1.51 0.32 -1.66
CA LEU A 89 0.34 1.18 -1.71
C LEU A 89 -0.77 0.57 -0.87
N VAL A 90 -1.42 1.41 -0.06
CA VAL A 90 -2.69 1.09 0.57
C VAL A 90 -3.78 1.70 -0.29
N ILE A 91 -4.65 0.84 -0.84
CA ILE A 91 -5.69 1.23 -1.78
C ILE A 91 -7.05 0.77 -1.29
N GLY A 92 -8.07 1.55 -1.61
CA GLY A 92 -9.46 1.12 -1.52
C GLY A 92 -9.88 0.50 -2.84
N ALA A 93 -10.58 -0.62 -2.80
CA ALA A 93 -11.23 -1.18 -3.97
C ALA A 93 -12.55 -1.88 -3.60
N GLU A 94 -13.46 -1.93 -4.56
CA GLU A 94 -14.79 -2.51 -4.37
C GLU A 94 -15.17 -3.40 -5.57
N VAL A 95 -16.15 -4.29 -5.35
CA VAL A 95 -16.80 -5.08 -6.42
C VAL A 95 -18.19 -4.52 -6.66
N ASP A 96 -18.54 -4.24 -7.92
CA ASP A 96 -19.89 -3.85 -8.35
C ASP A 96 -20.57 -2.73 -7.51
N SER A 97 -19.80 -1.71 -7.13
CA SER A 97 -20.24 -0.61 -6.24
C SER A 97 -20.70 -1.06 -4.85
N GLY A 98 -20.13 -2.15 -4.37
CA GLY A 98 -20.35 -2.71 -3.04
C GLY A 98 -19.60 -1.97 -1.92
N ALA A 99 -19.34 -2.68 -0.82
CA ALA A 99 -18.50 -2.15 0.23
C ALA A 99 -17.05 -2.03 -0.26
N GLU A 100 -16.39 -0.94 0.10
CA GLU A 100 -14.97 -0.75 -0.14
C GLU A 100 -14.16 -1.56 0.88
N ASP A 101 -13.29 -2.43 0.37
CA ASP A 101 -12.28 -3.14 1.13
C ASP A 101 -10.91 -2.46 0.94
N LEU A 102 -10.02 -2.61 1.92
CA LEU A 102 -8.66 -2.08 1.83
C LEU A 102 -7.66 -3.17 1.46
N TYR A 103 -6.76 -2.84 0.55
CA TYR A 103 -5.72 -3.74 0.07
C TYR A 103 -4.32 -3.14 0.20
N LEU A 104 -3.35 -3.99 0.51
CA LEU A 104 -1.93 -3.72 0.36
C LEU A 104 -1.45 -4.24 -1.00
N ALA A 105 -1.12 -3.32 -1.91
CA ALA A 105 -0.54 -3.62 -3.20
C ALA A 105 0.96 -3.33 -3.21
N VAL A 106 1.77 -4.28 -3.69
CA VAL A 106 3.23 -4.11 -3.84
C VAL A 106 3.58 -4.17 -5.32
N VAL A 107 4.04 -3.05 -5.88
CA VAL A 107 4.37 -2.91 -7.30
C VAL A 107 5.86 -2.62 -7.46
N TYR A 108 6.52 -3.35 -8.35
CA TYR A 108 7.88 -3.03 -8.78
C TYR A 108 7.86 -2.30 -10.12
N GLN A 109 8.54 -1.17 -10.20
CA GLN A 109 8.74 -0.39 -11.42
C GLN A 109 10.20 -0.46 -11.85
N LYS A 110 10.45 -0.87 -13.09
CA LYS A 110 11.79 -0.87 -13.68
C LYS A 110 12.15 0.52 -14.23
N PRO A 111 13.41 0.98 -14.14
CA PRO A 111 13.81 2.31 -14.57
C PRO A 111 13.84 2.38 -16.09
N GLY A 112 13.44 3.52 -16.62
CA GLY A 112 13.49 3.83 -18.05
C GLY A 112 12.55 3.02 -18.95
N LYS A 113 11.74 2.11 -18.41
CA LYS A 113 10.70 1.37 -19.16
C LYS A 113 9.40 1.41 -18.36
N ARG A 114 8.25 1.48 -19.02
CA ARG A 114 6.90 1.31 -18.39
C ARG A 114 6.64 -0.15 -17.99
N PHE A 115 7.67 -0.86 -17.54
CA PHE A 115 7.54 -2.23 -17.05
C PHE A 115 7.17 -2.18 -15.57
N LEU A 116 6.00 -2.71 -15.28
CA LEU A 116 5.44 -2.84 -13.94
C LEU A 116 5.21 -4.32 -13.65
N ASP A 117 5.49 -4.72 -12.42
CA ASP A 117 5.22 -6.07 -11.95
C ASP A 117 4.50 -6.03 -10.60
N LEU A 118 3.50 -6.90 -10.43
CA LEU A 118 2.73 -7.00 -9.20
C LEU A 118 3.35 -8.09 -8.33
N ALA A 119 4.06 -7.66 -7.28
CA ALA A 119 4.73 -8.58 -6.36
C ALA A 119 3.76 -9.15 -5.31
N ALA A 120 2.77 -8.37 -4.87
CA ALA A 120 1.77 -8.81 -3.91
C ALA A 120 0.49 -7.96 -3.97
N PHE A 121 -0.63 -8.59 -3.64
CA PHE A 121 -1.93 -7.94 -3.49
C PHE A 121 -2.69 -8.67 -2.37
N ASN A 122 -2.89 -8.01 -1.22
CA ASN A 122 -3.47 -8.66 -0.04
C ASN A 122 -4.58 -7.80 0.55
N LEU A 123 -5.71 -8.42 0.91
CA LEU A 123 -6.75 -7.80 1.72
C LEU A 123 -6.20 -7.48 3.13
N ILE A 124 -6.52 -6.30 3.66
CA ILE A 124 -6.03 -5.86 4.98
C ILE A 124 -7.12 -5.33 5.91
N ALA A 125 -8.25 -4.83 5.40
CA ALA A 125 -9.39 -4.40 6.21
C ALA A 125 -10.69 -4.43 5.40
#